data_AF-A0A5J6HEY8-F1
#
_entry.id   AF-A0A5J6HEY8-F1
#
_cell.length_a   1.000
_cell.length_b   1.000
_cell.length_c   1.000
_cell.angle_alpha   90.00
_cell.angle_beta   90.00
_cell.angle_gamma   90.00
#
_symmetry.space_group_name_H-M   'P 1'
#
loop_
_entity.id
_entity.type
_entity.pdbx_description
1 polymer ?
#
loop_
_entity_poly.entity_id
_entity_poly.type
_entity_poly.pdbx_seq_one_letter_code
_entity_poly.pdbx_strand_id
1 'polypeptide(L)'
;MTSRPNRRDRVRTLAAALLGCALLAGPAVALDGAADDVRVQQATNGEWRHCPYTGTHPELGKGHANDAVGHLQCVLNKVYGYKSVTMDKIFGDATLAAVKNFQQSVGLSADGFVGPNTWAALHP
;
A
#
# COMPACT_ATOMS: atom_id res chain seq x y z
N MET A 1 -14.66 -27.01 20.40
CA MET A 1 -15.08 -27.94 19.32
C MET A 1 -16.59 -28.05 19.38
N THR A 2 -17.29 -27.56 18.35
CA THR A 2 -18.67 -27.91 17.90
C THR A 2 -19.12 -26.76 16.97
N SER A 3 -18.71 -26.84 15.70
CA SER A 3 -19.59 -27.25 14.59
C SER A 3 -20.67 -26.21 14.28
N ARG A 4 -20.34 -25.26 13.39
CA ARG A 4 -21.35 -24.44 12.70
C ARG A 4 -21.95 -25.31 11.58
N PRO A 5 -23.27 -25.59 11.60
CA PRO A 5 -23.86 -26.45 10.59
C PRO A 5 -23.94 -25.76 9.22
N ASN A 6 -23.48 -26.50 8.23
CA ASN A 6 -23.46 -26.22 6.80
C ASN A 6 -24.90 -26.18 6.27
N ARG A 7 -25.39 -25.02 5.82
CA ARG A 7 -26.69 -24.89 5.15
C ARG A 7 -26.54 -25.26 3.66
N ARG A 8 -26.23 -26.53 3.40
CA ARG A 8 -26.45 -27.20 2.10
C ARG A 8 -27.60 -28.16 2.32
N ASP A 9 -28.64 -27.98 1.52
CA ASP A 9 -29.93 -28.71 1.44
C ASP A 9 -31.04 -27.64 1.44
N ARG A 10 -31.91 -27.46 0.44
CA ARG A 10 -32.36 -28.31 -0.66
C ARG A 10 -33.01 -27.37 -1.67
N VAL A 11 -32.69 -27.47 -2.96
CA VAL A 11 -33.71 -27.23 -4.00
C VAL A 11 -33.45 -28.19 -5.14
N ARG A 12 -34.17 -29.31 -5.10
CA ARG A 12 -34.44 -30.17 -6.26
C ARG A 12 -35.72 -29.67 -6.89
N THR A 13 -35.67 -29.06 -8.08
CA THR A 13 -36.86 -28.98 -8.94
C THR A 13 -36.51 -28.86 -10.42
N LEU A 14 -36.58 -30.01 -11.10
CA LEU A 14 -37.19 -30.33 -12.41
C LEU A 14 -36.96 -29.42 -13.64
N ALA A 15 -36.55 -30.09 -14.71
CA ALA A 15 -36.34 -29.61 -16.08
C ALA A 15 -37.62 -29.17 -16.80
N ALA A 16 -37.45 -28.29 -17.80
CA ALA A 16 -38.33 -28.22 -18.97
C ALA A 16 -37.51 -27.76 -20.19
N ALA A 17 -37.50 -28.58 -21.24
CA ALA A 17 -36.91 -28.32 -22.53
C ALA A 17 -37.97 -27.79 -23.50
N LEU A 18 -37.66 -26.77 -24.31
CA LEU A 18 -38.35 -26.45 -25.55
C LEU A 18 -37.31 -26.00 -26.61
N LEU A 19 -37.32 -26.69 -27.76
CA LEU A 19 -36.58 -26.38 -28.97
C LEU A 19 -37.13 -25.11 -29.64
N GLY A 20 -36.25 -24.22 -30.10
CA GLY A 20 -36.63 -23.13 -31.00
C GLY A 20 -35.49 -22.19 -31.41
N CYS A 21 -35.04 -22.35 -32.67
CA CYS A 21 -34.42 -21.38 -33.58
C CYS A 21 -33.15 -20.56 -33.21
N ALA A 22 -32.17 -20.70 -34.11
CA ALA A 22 -30.93 -19.97 -34.32
C ALA A 22 -30.88 -18.49 -33.91
N LEU A 23 -29.84 -18.15 -33.14
CA LEU A 23 -28.85 -17.11 -33.45
C LEU A 23 -27.56 -17.49 -32.68
N LEU A 24 -26.43 -17.58 -33.38
CA LEU A 24 -25.12 -17.83 -32.77
C LEU A 24 -24.68 -16.58 -31.99
N ALA A 25 -25.13 -16.45 -30.76
CA ALA A 25 -24.56 -15.55 -29.77
C ALA A 25 -24.08 -16.43 -28.62
N GLY A 26 -22.80 -16.81 -28.68
CA GLY A 26 -22.12 -17.47 -27.57
C GLY A 26 -22.16 -16.59 -26.31
N PRO A 27 -21.95 -17.17 -25.12
CA PRO A 27 -22.06 -16.43 -23.88
C PRO A 27 -20.84 -15.51 -23.76
N ALA A 28 -21.02 -14.22 -24.01
CA ALA A 28 -20.07 -13.23 -23.51
C ALA A 28 -20.38 -13.01 -22.03
N VAL A 29 -20.00 -14.00 -21.23
CA VAL A 29 -19.70 -13.80 -19.82
C VAL A 29 -18.48 -12.88 -19.75
N ALA A 30 -18.72 -11.57 -19.70
CA ALA A 30 -17.72 -10.64 -19.19
C ALA A 30 -17.81 -10.67 -17.66
N LEU A 31 -17.25 -11.73 -17.07
CA LEU A 31 -16.68 -11.68 -15.75
C LEU A 31 -15.28 -11.08 -15.92
N ASP A 32 -15.11 -9.81 -15.59
CA ASP A 32 -13.87 -9.24 -15.07
C ASP A 32 -14.27 -7.85 -14.53
N GLY A 33 -14.26 -7.57 -13.24
CA GLY A 33 -13.19 -7.88 -12.31
C GLY A 33 -12.62 -6.56 -11.80
N ALA A 34 -13.40 -5.81 -11.03
CA ALA A 34 -12.87 -4.73 -10.18
C ALA A 34 -13.83 -4.43 -9.01
N ALA A 35 -14.30 -5.48 -8.36
CA ALA A 35 -14.79 -5.39 -6.99
C ALA A 35 -13.65 -5.73 -6.02
N ASP A 36 -12.43 -5.20 -6.22
CA ASP A 36 -11.36 -5.31 -5.22
C ASP A 36 -10.37 -4.15 -5.39
N ASP A 37 -10.63 -3.04 -4.71
CA ASP A 37 -9.54 -2.34 -4.01
C ASP A 37 -9.99 -1.78 -2.64
N VAL A 38 -10.98 -2.41 -2.01
CA VAL A 38 -11.17 -2.20 -0.56
C VAL A 38 -10.23 -3.13 0.24
N ARG A 39 -9.56 -4.09 -0.43
CA ARG A 39 -8.65 -5.05 0.23
C ARG A 39 -7.16 -4.71 0.17
N VAL A 40 -6.67 -3.86 -0.73
CA VAL A 40 -5.26 -3.41 -0.65
C VAL A 40 -5.04 -2.52 0.58
N GLN A 41 -6.08 -1.88 1.11
CA GLN A 41 -5.99 -1.09 2.34
C GLN A 41 -5.77 -1.91 3.62
N GLN A 42 -5.93 -3.24 3.60
CA GLN A 42 -5.85 -4.06 4.82
C GLN A 42 -4.60 -4.95 4.92
N ALA A 43 -3.72 -4.95 3.91
CA ALA A 43 -2.55 -5.83 3.86
C ALA A 43 -1.18 -5.12 4.02
N THR A 44 -1.16 -3.81 4.23
CA THR A 44 -0.01 -3.16 4.89
C THR A 44 -0.39 -3.03 6.36
N ASN A 45 0.24 -3.82 7.22
CA ASN A 45 0.12 -3.79 8.69
C ASN A 45 -0.32 -2.41 9.18
N GLY A 46 -1.54 -2.32 9.73
CA GLY A 46 -2.33 -1.08 9.86
C GLY A 46 -1.82 -0.01 10.82
N GLU A 47 -0.58 0.46 10.66
CA GLU A 47 0.06 1.47 11.52
C GLU A 47 0.11 2.88 10.87
N TRP A 48 0.15 2.99 9.52
CA TRP A 48 0.53 4.26 8.87
C TRP A 48 -0.56 4.90 8.00
N ARG A 49 -1.74 5.17 8.58
CA ARG A 49 -2.82 5.93 7.89
C ARG A 49 -2.43 7.35 7.48
N HIS A 50 -1.40 7.91 8.08
CA HIS A 50 -0.99 9.31 7.87
C HIS A 50 -0.17 9.52 6.59
N CYS A 51 0.51 8.48 6.09
CA CYS A 51 1.39 8.53 4.94
C CYS A 51 1.28 7.21 4.15
N PRO A 52 0.23 7.03 3.32
CA PRO A 52 0.05 5.81 2.55
C PRO A 52 1.11 5.70 1.45
N TYR A 53 1.77 4.55 1.39
CA TYR A 53 2.74 4.23 0.35
C TYR A 53 2.75 2.73 0.06
N THR A 54 2.62 2.37 -1.21
CA THR A 54 2.56 0.97 -1.69
C THR A 54 3.79 0.57 -2.50
N GLY A 55 4.77 1.47 -2.64
CA GLY A 55 6.01 1.19 -3.34
C GLY A 55 7.05 0.48 -2.47
N THR A 56 8.18 0.13 -3.08
CA THR A 56 9.36 -0.36 -2.36
C THR A 56 10.07 0.77 -1.64
N HIS A 57 10.90 0.45 -0.65
CA HIS A 57 11.79 1.40 0.01
C HIS A 57 13.21 1.35 -0.60
N PRO A 58 13.49 2.07 -1.72
CA PRO A 58 14.82 2.12 -2.32
C PRO A 58 15.77 2.95 -1.47
N GLU A 59 17.05 2.87 -1.80
CA GLU A 59 18.05 3.78 -1.27
C GLU A 59 17.79 5.23 -1.72
N LEU A 60 17.72 6.16 -0.76
CA LEU A 60 17.53 7.58 -1.05
C LEU A 60 18.69 8.44 -0.57
N GLY A 61 19.00 9.48 -1.33
CA GLY A 61 19.97 10.50 -0.96
C GLY A 61 19.67 11.82 -1.65
N LYS A 62 20.47 12.83 -1.33
CA LYS A 62 20.33 14.18 -1.90
C LYS A 62 20.32 14.14 -3.43
N GLY A 63 19.36 14.86 -4.02
CA GLY A 63 19.16 14.92 -5.47
C GLY A 63 18.16 13.91 -6.02
N HIS A 64 17.77 12.88 -5.27
CA HIS A 64 16.68 11.99 -5.68
C HIS A 64 15.34 12.73 -5.72
N ALA A 65 14.52 12.44 -6.72
CA ALA A 65 13.17 12.99 -6.83
C ALA A 65 12.20 11.92 -7.33
N ASN A 66 11.42 11.31 -6.43
CA ASN A 66 10.49 10.21 -6.73
C ASN A 66 9.45 10.04 -5.61
N ASP A 67 8.48 9.15 -5.80
CA ASP A 67 7.42 8.93 -4.82
C ASP A 67 7.91 8.40 -3.47
N ALA A 68 9.02 7.65 -3.44
CA ALA A 68 9.62 7.20 -2.18
C ALA A 68 10.16 8.38 -1.35
N VAL A 69 10.72 9.41 -2.00
CA VAL A 69 11.10 10.65 -1.31
C VAL A 69 9.86 11.35 -0.74
N GLY A 70 8.76 11.39 -1.50
CA GLY A 70 7.48 11.93 -0.99
C GLY A 70 6.99 11.21 0.26
N HIS A 71 7.09 9.88 0.26
CA HIS A 71 6.76 9.06 1.42
C HIS A 71 7.66 9.36 2.62
N LEU A 72 8.98 9.39 2.43
CA LEU A 72 9.96 9.78 3.45
C LEU A 72 9.61 11.15 4.07
N GLN A 73 9.37 12.15 3.22
CA GLN A 73 9.03 13.51 3.65
C GLN A 73 7.72 13.53 4.45
N CYS A 74 6.73 12.76 4.03
CA CYS A 74 5.47 12.62 4.75
C CYS A 74 5.72 12.05 6.15
N VAL A 75 6.43 10.92 6.25
CA VAL A 75 6.71 10.25 7.53
C VAL A 75 7.50 11.18 8.47
N LEU A 76 8.57 11.81 7.97
CA LEU A 76 9.36 12.78 8.75
C LEU A 76 8.50 13.91 9.30
N ASN A 77 7.57 14.47 8.51
CA ASN A 77 6.70 15.55 8.97
C ASN A 77 5.58 15.08 9.91
N LYS A 78 4.83 14.05 9.51
CA LYS A 78 3.55 13.67 10.13
C LYS A 78 3.74 12.75 11.33
N VAL A 79 4.77 11.91 11.31
CA VAL A 79 5.07 10.97 12.40
C VAL A 79 6.10 11.57 13.34
N TYR A 80 7.19 12.12 12.80
CA TYR A 80 8.32 12.60 13.61
C TYR A 80 8.35 14.12 13.83
N GLY A 81 7.47 14.89 13.18
CA GLY A 81 7.30 16.32 13.45
C GLY A 81 8.32 17.26 12.80
N TYR A 82 9.08 16.82 11.79
CA TYR A 82 10.05 17.66 11.06
C TYR A 82 9.39 18.65 10.09
N LYS A 83 8.78 19.72 10.63
CA LYS A 83 7.98 20.72 9.87
C LYS A 83 8.76 21.53 8.81
N SER A 84 10.09 21.48 8.82
CA SER A 84 10.94 22.18 7.86
C SER A 84 11.06 21.45 6.52
N VAL A 85 10.59 20.20 6.44
CA VAL A 85 10.69 19.38 5.23
C VAL A 85 9.49 19.65 4.32
N THR A 86 9.76 20.23 3.14
CA THR A 86 8.75 20.37 2.08
C THR A 86 8.35 19.00 1.55
N MET A 87 7.04 18.75 1.32
CA MET A 87 6.54 17.51 0.70
C MET A 87 6.44 17.66 -0.83
N ASP A 88 7.58 17.91 -1.47
CA ASP A 88 7.70 18.14 -2.91
C ASP A 88 8.21 16.92 -3.69
N LYS A 89 8.46 15.81 -3.00
CA LYS A 89 9.08 14.58 -3.52
C LYS A 89 10.53 14.78 -3.96
N ILE A 90 11.19 15.86 -3.54
CA ILE A 90 12.59 16.17 -3.88
C ILE A 90 13.46 16.08 -2.63
N PHE A 91 14.53 15.29 -2.71
CA PHE A 91 15.47 15.13 -1.62
C PHE A 91 16.47 16.30 -1.64
N GLY A 92 15.99 17.47 -1.20
CA GLY A 92 16.78 18.68 -1.04
C GLY A 92 17.47 18.78 0.32
N ASP A 93 18.05 19.94 0.60
CA ASP A 93 18.82 20.20 1.83
C ASP A 93 17.96 20.11 3.10
N ALA A 94 16.70 20.53 3.04
CA ALA A 94 15.77 20.40 4.16
C ALA A 94 15.49 18.92 4.51
N THR A 95 15.25 18.09 3.49
CA THR A 95 15.07 16.63 3.65
C THR A 95 16.34 15.99 4.21
N LEU A 96 17.52 16.37 3.69
CA LEU A 96 18.81 15.88 4.16
C LEU A 96 19.05 16.19 5.64
N ALA A 97 18.80 17.44 6.06
CA ALA A 97 18.96 17.83 7.45
C ALA A 97 18.02 17.04 8.38
N ALA A 98 16.75 16.85 7.97
CA ALA A 98 15.79 16.07 8.75
C ALA A 98 16.17 14.60 8.85
N VAL A 99 16.64 13.97 7.76
CA VAL A 99 17.13 12.58 7.78
C VAL A 99 18.31 12.44 8.73
N LYS A 100 19.30 13.34 8.68
CA LYS A 100 20.45 13.29 9.59
C LYS A 100 20.03 13.43 11.05
N ASN A 101 19.13 14.36 11.35
CA ASN A 101 18.60 14.54 12.70
C ASN A 101 17.82 13.30 13.18
N PHE A 102 17.04 12.67 12.29
CA PHE A 102 16.33 11.44 12.59
C PHE A 102 17.30 10.29 12.86
N GLN A 103 18.28 10.07 11.99
CA GLN A 103 19.31 9.05 12.17
C GLN A 103 20.03 9.21 13.52
N GLN A 104 20.41 10.44 13.89
CA GLN A 104 21.01 10.72 15.20
C GLN A 104 20.07 10.37 16.36
N SER A 105 18.78 10.70 16.25
CA SER A 105 17.83 10.47 17.35
C SER A 105 17.56 8.99 17.60
N VAL A 106 17.71 8.13 16.58
CA VAL A 106 17.55 6.68 16.69
C VAL A 106 18.89 5.93 16.81
N GLY A 107 20.01 6.63 16.96
CA GLY A 107 21.33 6.03 17.17
C GLY A 107 21.97 5.41 15.92
N LEU A 108 21.55 5.81 14.72
CA LEU A 108 22.16 5.43 13.45
C LEU A 108 23.27 6.42 13.04
N SER A 109 24.11 6.00 12.09
CA SER A 109 25.05 6.91 11.41
C SER A 109 24.29 8.04 10.71
N ALA A 110 24.66 9.29 10.98
CA ALA A 110 24.00 10.49 10.46
C ALA A 110 24.54 10.94 9.09
N ASP A 111 24.67 9.99 8.17
CA ASP A 111 25.20 10.21 6.82
C ASP A 111 24.21 10.95 5.91
N GLY A 112 22.92 10.93 6.23
CA GLY A 112 21.86 11.51 5.42
C GLY A 112 21.40 10.62 4.26
N PHE A 113 21.85 9.37 4.22
CA PHE A 113 21.45 8.35 3.26
C PHE A 113 20.38 7.43 3.85
N VAL A 114 19.28 7.25 3.14
CA VAL A 114 18.16 6.43 3.62
C VAL A 114 18.27 5.05 3.00
N GLY A 115 18.98 4.17 3.69
CA GLY A 115 19.08 2.75 3.36
C GLY A 115 18.10 1.88 4.17
N PRO A 116 18.20 0.54 4.06
CA PRO A 116 17.29 -0.40 4.72
C PRO A 116 17.15 -0.20 6.23
N ASN A 117 18.25 0.12 6.93
CA ASN A 117 18.23 0.37 8.37
C ASN A 117 17.44 1.63 8.73
N THR A 118 17.58 2.70 7.93
CA THR A 118 16.82 3.94 8.15
C THR A 118 15.35 3.73 7.84
N TRP A 119 15.01 2.99 6.78
CA TRP A 119 13.63 2.63 6.47
C TRP A 119 12.97 1.79 7.55
N ALA A 120 13.68 0.79 8.09
CA ALA A 120 13.19 0.00 9.21
C ALA A 120 12.95 0.89 10.45
N ALA A 121 13.83 1.85 10.73
CA ALA A 121 13.65 2.77 11.85
C ALA A 121 12.47 3.75 11.66
N LEU A 122 12.13 4.12 10.42
CA LEU A 122 10.98 4.97 10.07
C LEU A 122 9.64 4.21 10.15
N HIS A 123 9.69 2.88 10.09
CA HIS A 123 8.55 1.97 10.14
C HIS A 123 8.75 0.88 11.21
N PRO A 124 8.84 1.26 12.50
CA PRO A 124 8.92 0.30 13.59
C PRO A 124 7.66 -0.55 13.74
#